data_AF-A0A067SQA6-F1
#
_entry.id   AF-A0A067SQA6-F1
#
_cell.length_a   1.000
_cell.length_b   1.000
_cell.length_c   1.000
_cell.angle_alpha   90.00
_cell.angle_beta   90.00
_cell.angle_gamma   90.00
#
_symmetry.space_group_name_H-M   'P 1'
#
loop_
_entity.id
_entity.type
_entity.pdbx_description
1 polymer ?
#
loop_
_entity_poly.entity_id
_entity_poly.type
_entity_poly.pdbx_seq_one_letter_code
_entity_poly.pdbx_strand_id
1 'polypeptide(L)'
;MIIGSELLDKANSEISAEFGNEVTGQARGRIRVLSTVKSTSDNMLELMGTMAETYTTAYQALSEANSITCVVKETVFDAVPRPAVVILDMFALPQLQATRAITGRSVPIMSWMTGHASALLRLFGPESFGGIGDIGAKIDAEATRLGGTPEEIGETIYNHTDGTLIKISGLPVMYDYEFFPQKLPFDIPISKVIRGCYTVIQECDGSFVASAHAFENEALATTKSWFLELKKDTYVIGPLLPLGYGTVAQSSRGAGEIEAFLDNMLLQRGRRAVLFISFGTLFWPTTPEYVDEVIEALVEKSFPFVFCFASPFAKVSDQLREKVKSSGFGMITQWAPQQFILNHPATGWFLTHCGHNSITESLAAGIPIIAWPFEADQPAAAAYLTENLNVAFELIEVRTGERGLKPLHRNGRAAKGTRDAVGVELRDVIDACRGEKGEELRKNAEDIKAKLFEAWQEDGVSRKELQAFLENFNQ
;
A
#
# COMPACT_ATOMS: atom_id res chain seq x y z
N MET A 1 -5.62 17.14 -10.51
CA MET A 1 -4.80 16.46 -9.49
C MET A 1 -3.73 17.45 -9.03
N ILE A 2 -3.67 17.73 -7.73
CA ILE A 2 -2.58 18.49 -7.10
C ILE A 2 -1.74 17.47 -6.34
N ILE A 3 -0.46 17.30 -6.72
CA ILE A 3 0.43 16.27 -6.18
C ILE A 3 1.81 16.84 -5.86
N GLY A 4 2.59 16.08 -5.10
CA GLY A 4 3.99 16.39 -4.83
C GLY A 4 4.82 16.52 -6.12
N SER A 5 5.84 17.39 -6.08
CA SER A 5 6.68 17.69 -7.24
C SER A 5 7.39 16.46 -7.82
N GLU A 6 7.80 15.55 -6.94
CA GLU A 6 8.48 14.29 -7.24
C GLU A 6 7.58 13.27 -7.96
N LEU A 7 6.27 13.39 -7.83
CA LEU A 7 5.31 12.49 -8.47
C LEU A 7 4.82 13.00 -9.83
N LEU A 8 5.14 14.24 -10.19
CA LEU A 8 4.56 14.90 -11.37
C LEU A 8 4.88 14.19 -12.69
N ASP A 9 6.16 13.86 -12.90
CA ASP A 9 6.59 13.17 -14.11
C ASP A 9 6.10 11.73 -14.16
N LYS A 10 6.05 11.07 -12.99
CA LYS A 10 5.48 9.73 -12.87
C LYS A 10 3.99 9.74 -13.24
N ALA A 11 3.20 10.62 -12.65
CA ALA A 11 1.76 10.73 -12.92
C ALA A 11 1.46 11.02 -14.40
N ASN A 12 2.20 11.94 -15.02
CA ASN A 12 2.05 12.22 -16.45
C ASN A 12 2.44 11.02 -17.33
N SER A 13 3.47 10.27 -16.93
CA SER A 13 3.88 9.05 -17.63
C SER A 13 2.83 7.95 -17.50
N GLU A 14 2.23 7.76 -16.30
CA GLU A 14 1.12 6.82 -16.09
C GLU A 14 -0.07 7.18 -16.97
N ILE A 15 -0.55 8.43 -16.92
CA ILE A 15 -1.69 8.88 -17.73
C ILE A 15 -1.43 8.68 -19.22
N SER A 16 -0.22 9.00 -19.68
CA SER A 16 0.17 8.84 -21.08
C SER A 16 0.20 7.37 -21.51
N ALA A 17 0.66 6.48 -20.63
CA ALA A 17 0.68 5.04 -20.86
C ALA A 17 -0.73 4.45 -20.92
N GLU A 18 -1.60 4.80 -19.96
CA GLU A 18 -2.98 4.30 -19.88
C GLU A 18 -3.84 4.73 -21.06
N PHE A 19 -3.72 5.99 -21.48
CA PHE A 19 -4.60 6.54 -22.51
C PHE A 19 -4.21 6.06 -23.91
N GLY A 20 -2.99 5.55 -24.09
CA GLY A 20 -2.46 5.14 -25.39
C GLY A 20 -2.59 6.24 -26.44
N ASN A 21 -2.40 5.93 -27.73
CA ASN A 21 -2.54 6.94 -28.78
C ASN A 21 -4.01 7.18 -29.22
N GLU A 22 -4.96 6.40 -28.69
CA GLU A 22 -6.36 6.39 -29.15
C GLU A 22 -7.23 7.45 -28.47
N VAL A 23 -6.87 7.89 -27.25
CA VAL A 23 -7.62 8.95 -26.56
C VAL A 23 -7.29 10.31 -27.15
N THR A 24 -8.32 11.03 -27.59
CA THR A 24 -8.19 12.35 -28.24
C THR A 24 -7.47 13.37 -27.34
N GLY A 25 -6.78 14.32 -27.97
CA GLY A 25 -6.14 15.44 -27.25
C GLY A 25 -7.12 16.23 -26.38
N GLN A 26 -8.39 16.33 -26.80
CA GLN A 26 -9.44 16.98 -26.02
C GLN A 26 -9.78 16.21 -24.73
N ALA A 27 -9.86 14.87 -24.79
CA ALA A 27 -10.10 14.05 -23.60
C ALA A 27 -8.90 14.08 -22.66
N ARG A 28 -7.67 14.05 -23.19
CA ARG A 28 -6.44 14.23 -22.41
C ARG A 28 -6.41 15.59 -21.69
N GLY A 29 -6.84 16.66 -22.36
CA GLY A 29 -6.88 18.02 -21.80
C GLY A 29 -7.87 18.21 -20.63
N ARG A 30 -8.77 17.25 -20.39
CA ARG A 30 -9.64 17.24 -19.20
C ARG A 30 -8.90 16.84 -17.92
N ILE A 31 -7.76 16.16 -18.04
CA ILE A 31 -6.93 15.79 -16.91
C ILE A 31 -5.83 16.82 -16.77
N ARG A 32 -5.82 17.47 -15.61
CA ARG A 32 -4.78 18.44 -15.25
C ARG A 32 -4.04 17.91 -14.05
N VAL A 33 -2.74 17.70 -14.21
CA VAL A 33 -1.84 17.28 -13.14
C VAL A 33 -0.86 18.41 -12.91
N LEU A 34 -0.80 18.88 -11.67
CA LEU A 34 0.12 19.94 -11.30
C LEU A 34 0.69 19.71 -9.90
N SER A 35 1.83 20.34 -9.65
CA SER A 35 2.32 20.61 -8.31
C SER A 35 2.26 22.11 -8.05
N THR A 36 1.83 22.47 -6.85
CA THR A 36 1.81 23.84 -6.30
C THR A 36 3.08 24.16 -5.51
N VAL A 37 3.96 23.16 -5.31
CA VAL A 37 5.23 23.28 -4.59
C VAL A 37 6.37 22.85 -5.52
N LYS A 38 7.51 23.52 -5.41
CA LYS A 38 8.78 23.03 -5.95
C LYS A 38 9.67 22.67 -4.78
N SER A 39 9.77 21.38 -4.47
CA SER A 39 10.63 20.85 -3.42
C SER A 39 11.66 19.90 -4.01
N THR A 40 12.85 19.88 -3.41
CA THR A 40 13.89 18.87 -3.67
C THR A 40 14.02 17.88 -2.51
N SER A 41 13.14 17.98 -1.50
CA SER A 41 13.16 17.06 -0.36
C SER A 41 12.55 15.72 -0.76
N ASP A 42 13.25 14.64 -0.44
CA ASP A 42 12.72 13.28 -0.53
C ASP A 42 11.99 12.87 0.77
N ASN A 43 11.89 13.78 1.75
CA ASN A 43 11.18 13.52 3.00
C ASN A 43 9.67 13.76 2.81
N MET A 44 8.91 12.66 2.83
CA MET A 44 7.45 12.68 2.67
C MET A 44 6.74 13.60 3.68
N LEU A 45 7.17 13.65 4.95
CA LEU A 45 6.51 14.49 5.97
C LEU A 45 6.72 15.98 5.71
N GLU A 46 7.91 16.37 5.24
CA GLU A 46 8.22 17.74 4.86
C GLU A 46 7.42 18.16 3.61
N LEU A 47 7.33 17.26 2.63
CA LEU A 47 6.52 17.45 1.43
C LEU A 47 5.04 17.65 1.77
N MET A 48 4.49 16.88 2.70
CA MET A 48 3.10 17.05 3.16
C MET A 48 2.85 18.45 3.75
N GLY A 49 3.79 18.96 4.56
CA GLY A 49 3.70 20.30 5.15
C GLY A 49 3.70 21.40 4.09
N THR A 50 4.68 21.38 3.19
CA THR A 50 4.77 22.38 2.10
C THR A 50 3.57 22.31 1.13
N MET A 51 3.05 21.12 0.86
CA MET A 51 1.82 20.96 0.08
C MET A 51 0.61 21.58 0.78
N ALA A 52 0.50 21.43 2.11
CA ALA A 52 -0.58 22.04 2.87
C ALA A 52 -0.57 23.57 2.79
N GLU A 53 0.61 24.20 2.84
CA GLU A 53 0.76 25.66 2.77
C GLU A 53 0.27 26.25 1.44
N THR A 54 0.57 25.56 0.33
CA THR A 54 0.23 26.06 -1.01
C THR A 54 -1.17 25.65 -1.47
N TYR A 55 -1.74 24.60 -0.88
CA TYR A 55 -3.06 24.09 -1.26
C TYR A 55 -4.16 25.14 -1.09
N THR A 56 -4.15 25.92 0.00
CA THR A 56 -5.19 26.92 0.28
C THR A 56 -5.34 27.92 -0.87
N THR A 57 -4.23 28.50 -1.34
CA THR A 57 -4.22 29.44 -2.46
C THR A 57 -4.67 28.78 -3.75
N ALA A 58 -4.21 27.55 -4.02
CA ALA A 58 -4.58 26.79 -5.20
C ALA A 58 -6.09 26.47 -5.23
N TYR A 59 -6.64 26.01 -4.11
CA TYR A 59 -8.07 25.70 -4.00
C TYR A 59 -8.93 26.95 -4.06
N GLN A 60 -8.49 28.08 -3.48
CA GLN A 60 -9.18 29.37 -3.62
C GLN A 60 -9.28 29.78 -5.10
N ALA A 61 -8.18 29.67 -5.86
CA ALA A 61 -8.21 29.97 -7.29
C ALA A 61 -9.20 29.05 -8.04
N LEU A 62 -9.22 27.75 -7.73
CA LEU A 62 -10.14 26.79 -8.34
C LEU A 62 -11.61 27.07 -7.97
N SER A 63 -11.90 27.43 -6.72
CA SER A 63 -13.27 27.70 -6.24
C SER A 63 -13.86 28.97 -6.86
N GLU A 64 -13.00 29.94 -7.20
CA GLU A 64 -13.35 31.17 -7.92
C GLU A 64 -13.34 31.03 -9.45
N ALA A 65 -13.10 29.83 -9.98
CA ALA A 65 -12.96 29.56 -11.41
C ALA A 65 -11.84 30.39 -12.09
N ASN A 66 -10.73 30.60 -11.38
CA ASN A 66 -9.53 31.24 -11.91
C ASN A 66 -8.57 30.20 -12.54
N SER A 67 -7.62 30.68 -13.34
CA SER A 67 -6.51 29.86 -13.85
C SER A 67 -5.57 29.42 -12.72
N ILE A 68 -4.86 28.31 -12.90
CA ILE A 68 -3.88 27.80 -11.94
C ILE A 68 -2.56 27.44 -12.64
N THR A 69 -1.44 27.76 -12.00
CA THR A 69 -0.10 27.47 -12.55
C THR A 69 0.53 26.28 -11.86
N CYS A 70 1.05 25.34 -12.65
CA CYS A 70 1.98 24.35 -12.14
C CYS A 70 3.33 25.00 -11.89
N VAL A 71 3.76 25.08 -10.64
CA VAL A 71 5.03 25.73 -10.26
C VAL A 71 6.25 24.97 -10.79
N VAL A 72 6.15 23.65 -10.93
CA VAL A 72 7.25 22.80 -11.39
C VAL A 72 7.47 22.88 -12.90
N LYS A 73 6.39 22.85 -13.70
CA LYS A 73 6.44 22.84 -15.17
C LYS A 73 6.20 24.22 -15.80
N GLU A 74 5.94 25.23 -14.96
CA GLU A 74 5.58 26.60 -15.36
C GLU A 74 4.39 26.65 -16.34
N THR A 75 3.57 25.58 -16.35
CA THR A 75 2.42 25.44 -17.23
C THR A 75 1.22 26.11 -16.58
N VAL A 76 0.60 27.06 -17.28
CA VAL A 76 -0.64 27.69 -16.87
C VAL A 76 -1.80 26.87 -17.40
N PHE A 77 -2.67 26.44 -16.49
CA PHE A 77 -3.94 25.81 -16.83
C PHE A 77 -5.05 26.86 -16.79
N ASP A 78 -5.80 26.98 -17.88
CA ASP A 78 -6.91 27.93 -18.00
C ASP A 78 -7.97 27.72 -16.92
N ALA A 79 -8.79 28.74 -16.65
CA ALA A 79 -9.96 28.63 -15.79
C ALA A 79 -10.86 27.44 -16.15
N VAL A 80 -11.41 26.77 -15.14
CA VAL A 80 -12.45 25.72 -15.26
C VAL A 80 -13.61 26.03 -14.32
N PRO A 81 -14.79 25.44 -14.54
CA PRO A 81 -15.87 25.49 -13.56
C PRO A 81 -15.38 25.07 -12.17
N ARG A 82 -15.94 25.71 -11.14
CA ARG A 82 -15.65 25.41 -9.74
C ARG A 82 -15.79 23.89 -9.44
N PRO A 83 -14.99 23.33 -8.52
CA PRO A 83 -15.08 21.92 -8.16
C PRO A 83 -16.49 21.51 -7.73
N ALA A 84 -17.02 20.44 -8.33
CA ALA A 84 -18.27 19.81 -7.89
C ALA A 84 -18.07 18.85 -6.70
N VAL A 85 -16.86 18.32 -6.55
CA VAL A 85 -16.43 17.41 -5.49
C VAL A 85 -14.92 17.54 -5.31
N VAL A 86 -14.46 17.39 -4.07
CA VAL A 86 -13.03 17.28 -3.75
C VAL A 86 -12.76 15.87 -3.23
N ILE A 87 -11.70 15.24 -3.74
CA ILE A 87 -11.25 13.93 -3.25
C ILE A 87 -9.90 14.14 -2.58
N LEU A 88 -9.81 13.79 -1.30
CA LEU A 88 -8.61 13.96 -0.48
C LEU A 88 -8.14 12.62 0.05
N ASP A 89 -6.84 12.36 -0.01
CA ASP A 89 -6.24 11.23 0.72
C ASP A 89 -6.52 11.36 2.23
N MET A 90 -6.69 10.23 2.93
CA MET A 90 -6.98 10.22 4.36
C MET A 90 -5.91 10.94 5.21
N PHE A 91 -4.67 11.07 4.72
CA PHE A 91 -3.60 11.82 5.38
C PHE A 91 -3.71 13.36 5.21
N ALA A 92 -4.64 13.86 4.40
CA ALA A 92 -4.71 15.27 3.97
C ALA A 92 -5.58 16.16 4.89
N LEU A 93 -5.39 16.06 6.21
CA LEU A 93 -6.15 16.87 7.19
C LEU A 93 -6.03 18.39 6.95
N PRO A 94 -4.83 18.96 6.70
CA PRO A 94 -4.72 20.39 6.43
C PRO A 94 -5.51 20.85 5.20
N GLN A 95 -5.52 20.04 4.15
CA GLN A 95 -6.25 20.31 2.90
C GLN A 95 -7.76 20.23 3.13
N LEU A 96 -8.23 19.30 3.95
CA LEU A 96 -9.63 19.25 4.38
C LEU A 96 -10.03 20.54 5.10
N GLN A 97 -9.23 20.98 6.07
CA GLN A 97 -9.49 22.20 6.84
C GLN A 97 -9.51 23.44 5.93
N ALA A 98 -8.54 23.57 5.02
CA ALA A 98 -8.51 24.66 4.04
C ALA A 98 -9.73 24.66 3.11
N THR A 99 -10.12 23.48 2.61
CA THR A 99 -11.31 23.31 1.75
C THR A 99 -12.58 23.77 2.46
N ARG A 100 -12.74 23.38 3.73
CA ARG A 100 -13.88 23.79 4.58
C ARG A 100 -13.85 25.27 4.93
N ALA A 101 -12.68 25.86 5.16
CA ALA A 101 -12.56 27.29 5.42
C ALA A 101 -13.00 28.14 4.21
N ILE A 102 -12.72 27.66 2.99
CA ILE A 102 -13.00 28.38 1.74
C ILE A 102 -14.45 28.18 1.27
N THR A 103 -14.94 26.95 1.26
CA THR A 103 -16.24 26.60 0.67
C THR A 103 -17.29 26.07 1.66
N GLY A 104 -16.95 25.99 2.95
CA GLY A 104 -17.83 25.37 3.95
C GLY A 104 -18.20 23.95 3.54
N ARG A 105 -19.50 23.64 3.57
CA ARG A 105 -20.08 22.38 3.08
C ARG A 105 -20.75 22.50 1.70
N SER A 106 -20.50 23.59 0.97
CA SER A 106 -21.08 23.78 -0.37
C SER A 106 -20.47 22.87 -1.44
N VAL A 107 -19.25 22.37 -1.20
CA VAL A 107 -18.58 21.36 -2.02
C VAL A 107 -18.37 20.11 -1.17
N PRO A 108 -18.89 18.93 -1.58
CA PRO A 108 -18.67 17.69 -0.87
C PRO A 108 -17.20 17.27 -0.94
N ILE A 109 -16.70 16.69 0.16
CA ILE A 109 -15.35 16.12 0.26
C ILE A 109 -15.46 14.61 0.45
N MET A 110 -14.85 13.85 -0.46
CA MET A 110 -14.69 12.41 -0.34
C MET A 110 -13.31 12.10 0.22
N SER A 111 -13.21 11.28 1.27
CA SER A 111 -11.91 10.72 1.66
C SER A 111 -11.53 9.58 0.73
N TRP A 112 -10.24 9.45 0.46
CA TRP A 112 -9.67 8.38 -0.34
C TRP A 112 -8.91 7.45 0.61
N MET A 113 -9.54 6.32 0.93
CA MET A 113 -9.04 5.34 1.87
C MET A 113 -8.09 4.37 1.15
N THR A 114 -6.80 4.55 1.37
CA THR A 114 -5.70 3.75 0.82
C THR A 114 -5.20 2.75 1.86
N GLY A 115 -5.35 1.46 1.56
CA GLY A 115 -4.96 0.39 2.46
C GLY A 115 -5.92 -0.79 2.40
N HIS A 116 -5.51 -1.90 3.02
CA HIS A 116 -6.39 -3.07 3.20
C HIS A 116 -7.57 -2.72 4.10
N ALA A 117 -8.78 -3.06 3.67
CA ALA A 117 -10.02 -2.70 4.36
C ALA A 117 -10.04 -3.18 5.81
N SER A 118 -9.56 -4.41 6.04
CA SER A 118 -9.43 -5.00 7.38
C SER A 118 -8.48 -4.21 8.28
N ALA A 119 -7.35 -3.74 7.75
CA ALA A 119 -6.41 -2.91 8.50
C ALA A 119 -6.95 -1.50 8.76
N LEU A 120 -7.67 -0.91 7.80
CA LEU A 120 -8.29 0.40 7.99
C LEU A 120 -9.41 0.34 9.05
N LEU A 121 -10.16 -0.77 9.12
CA LEU A 121 -11.08 -1.03 10.23
C LEU A 121 -10.33 -1.12 11.56
N ARG A 122 -9.18 -1.81 11.62
CA ARG A 122 -8.34 -1.85 12.84
C ARG A 122 -7.95 -0.43 13.28
N LEU A 123 -7.43 0.37 12.36
CA LEU A 123 -6.80 1.65 12.67
C LEU A 123 -7.82 2.74 12.98
N PHE A 124 -8.95 2.77 12.26
CA PHE A 124 -9.88 3.90 12.26
C PHE A 124 -11.34 3.55 12.56
N GLY A 125 -11.70 2.27 12.45
CA GLY A 125 -13.05 1.80 12.71
C GLY A 125 -13.46 1.92 14.18
N PRO A 126 -14.75 1.81 14.49
CA PRO A 126 -15.25 1.81 15.85
C PRO A 126 -14.84 0.54 16.59
N GLU A 127 -14.77 0.62 17.92
CA GLU A 127 -14.40 -0.50 18.79
C GLU A 127 -15.34 -1.71 18.64
N SER A 128 -16.62 -1.48 18.32
CA SER A 128 -17.62 -2.52 18.04
C SER A 128 -17.24 -3.43 16.86
N PHE A 129 -16.38 -2.95 15.96
CA PHE A 129 -15.84 -3.72 14.83
C PHE A 129 -14.37 -4.13 15.02
N GLY A 130 -13.81 -3.98 16.23
CA GLY A 130 -12.42 -4.29 16.55
C GLY A 130 -11.42 -3.18 16.22
N GLY A 131 -11.91 -1.99 15.86
CA GLY A 131 -11.07 -0.82 15.60
C GLY A 131 -10.56 -0.13 16.87
N ILE A 132 -9.60 0.79 16.72
CA ILE A 132 -9.12 1.63 17.82
C ILE A 132 -10.18 2.66 18.25
N GLY A 133 -11.11 3.04 17.38
CA GLY A 133 -12.04 4.14 17.62
C GLY A 133 -11.34 5.50 17.61
N ASP A 134 -11.90 6.46 18.36
CA ASP A 134 -11.34 7.82 18.46
C ASP A 134 -10.07 7.84 19.32
N ILE A 135 -8.93 7.56 18.68
CA ILE A 135 -7.63 7.60 19.34
C ILE A 135 -7.31 9.00 19.88
N GLY A 136 -7.78 10.06 19.21
CA GLY A 136 -7.55 11.44 19.64
C GLY A 136 -8.20 11.71 20.99
N ALA A 137 -9.47 11.34 21.14
CA ALA A 137 -10.20 11.47 22.40
C ALA A 137 -9.56 10.64 23.53
N LYS A 138 -9.08 9.43 23.23
CA LYS A 138 -8.36 8.58 24.20
C LYS A 138 -7.07 9.23 24.68
N ILE A 139 -6.28 9.78 23.75
CA ILE A 139 -5.04 10.51 24.06
C ILE A 139 -5.33 11.73 24.93
N ASP A 140 -6.32 12.54 24.56
CA ASP A 140 -6.66 13.77 25.29
C ASP A 140 -7.17 13.47 26.72
N ALA A 141 -7.96 12.39 26.88
CA ALA A 141 -8.45 11.95 28.19
C ALA A 141 -7.31 11.48 29.10
N GLU A 142 -6.36 10.71 28.56
CA GLU A 142 -5.23 10.20 29.33
C GLU A 142 -4.21 11.29 29.67
N ALA A 143 -3.97 12.23 28.75
CA ALA A 143 -3.17 13.43 29.01
C ALA A 143 -3.73 14.26 30.15
N THR A 144 -5.04 14.46 30.17
CA THR A 144 -5.73 15.12 31.29
C THR A 144 -5.56 14.36 32.60
N ARG A 145 -5.66 13.02 32.58
CA ARG A 145 -5.54 12.16 33.76
C ARG A 145 -4.14 12.17 34.38
N LEU A 146 -3.10 12.18 33.54
CA LEU A 146 -1.70 12.09 33.95
C LEU A 146 -1.02 13.45 34.15
N GLY A 147 -1.64 14.54 33.70
CA GLY A 147 -1.07 15.89 33.76
C GLY A 147 0.05 16.14 32.75
N GLY A 148 -0.01 15.47 31.59
CA GLY A 148 0.94 15.63 30.48
C GLY A 148 0.28 16.21 29.23
N THR A 149 1.03 16.26 28.13
CA THR A 149 0.54 16.70 26.81
C THR A 149 0.12 15.52 25.93
N PRO A 150 -0.82 15.70 24.98
CA PRO A 150 -1.16 14.68 23.99
C PRO A 150 0.05 14.16 23.21
N GLU A 151 1.03 15.02 22.92
CA GLU A 151 2.27 14.68 22.21
C GLU A 151 3.16 13.72 23.00
N GLU A 152 3.25 13.89 24.33
CA GLU A 152 4.08 13.03 25.20
C GLU A 152 3.49 11.63 25.37
N ILE A 153 2.16 11.50 25.32
CA ILE A 153 1.46 10.26 25.67
C ILE A 153 0.95 9.51 24.44
N GLY A 154 0.77 10.19 23.31
CA GLY A 154 0.16 9.63 22.10
C GLY A 154 0.81 8.33 21.63
N GLU A 155 2.14 8.31 21.54
CA GLU A 155 2.87 7.10 21.13
C GLU A 155 2.76 5.97 22.15
N THR A 156 2.70 6.30 23.45
CA THR A 156 2.52 5.29 24.50
C THR A 156 1.17 4.60 24.36
N ILE A 157 0.10 5.35 24.08
CA ILE A 157 -1.24 4.81 23.88
C ILE A 157 -1.32 4.00 22.59
N TYR A 158 -0.79 4.52 21.48
CA TYR A 158 -0.82 3.82 20.20
C TYR A 158 -0.03 2.50 20.25
N ASN A 159 1.15 2.52 20.89
CA ASN A 159 2.01 1.34 20.99
C ASN A 159 1.62 0.37 22.11
N HIS A 160 0.69 0.74 22.98
CA HIS A 160 0.26 -0.11 24.08
C HIS A 160 -0.35 -1.40 23.55
N THR A 161 0.18 -2.52 24.04
CA THR A 161 -0.36 -3.85 23.76
C THR A 161 -0.31 -4.68 25.04
N ASP A 162 -1.40 -5.37 25.35
CA ASP A 162 -1.55 -6.18 26.57
C ASP A 162 -1.90 -7.65 26.28
N GLY A 163 -1.94 -8.04 25.00
CA GLY A 163 -2.34 -9.38 24.58
C GLY A 163 -3.86 -9.54 24.51
N THR A 164 -4.60 -8.45 24.35
CA THR A 164 -6.03 -8.51 24.06
C THR A 164 -6.28 -9.18 22.71
N LEU A 165 -7.30 -10.04 22.65
CA LEU A 165 -7.77 -10.65 21.41
C LEU A 165 -8.61 -9.64 20.61
N ILE A 166 -8.15 -9.37 19.39
CA ILE A 166 -8.80 -8.46 18.45
C ILE A 166 -9.54 -9.29 17.41
N LYS A 167 -10.83 -8.96 17.21
CA LYS A 167 -11.68 -9.58 16.20
C LYS A 167 -12.11 -8.51 15.20
N ILE A 168 -11.68 -8.68 13.95
CA ILE A 168 -12.05 -7.83 12.83
C ILE A 168 -12.64 -8.71 11.73
N SER A 169 -13.71 -8.24 11.10
CA SER A 169 -14.35 -8.95 9.99
C SER A 169 -13.35 -9.19 8.86
N GLY A 170 -13.29 -10.42 8.35
CA GLY A 170 -12.29 -10.80 7.36
C GLY A 170 -10.87 -10.96 7.89
N LEU A 171 -10.62 -11.03 9.20
CA LEU A 171 -9.30 -11.41 9.74
C LEU A 171 -9.41 -12.62 10.67
N PRO A 172 -8.34 -13.44 10.80
CA PRO A 172 -8.26 -14.37 11.91
C PRO A 172 -8.26 -13.58 13.23
N VAL A 173 -8.70 -14.22 14.32
CA VAL A 173 -8.57 -13.61 15.65
C VAL A 173 -7.08 -13.52 15.97
N MET A 174 -6.61 -12.33 16.32
CA MET A 174 -5.20 -12.02 16.55
C MET A 174 -5.02 -11.31 17.88
N TYR A 175 -3.86 -11.47 18.52
CA TYR A 175 -3.50 -10.56 19.60
C TYR A 175 -3.19 -9.15 19.05
N ASP A 176 -3.46 -8.12 19.85
CA ASP A 176 -3.14 -6.73 19.54
C ASP A 176 -1.67 -6.49 19.16
N TYR A 177 -0.73 -7.21 19.77
CA TYR A 177 0.69 -7.14 19.44
C TYR A 177 1.07 -7.78 18.10
N GLU A 178 0.20 -8.61 17.50
CA GLU A 178 0.47 -9.19 16.18
C GLU A 178 0.44 -8.14 15.05
N PHE A 179 -0.17 -6.99 15.30
CA PHE A 179 -0.16 -5.82 14.40
C PHE A 179 1.16 -5.04 14.43
N PHE A 180 2.13 -5.45 15.26
CA PHE A 180 3.45 -4.82 15.38
C PHE A 180 4.58 -5.85 15.28
N PRO A 181 4.72 -6.55 14.14
CA PRO A 181 5.66 -7.67 13.97
C PRO A 181 7.14 -7.26 13.94
N GLN A 182 7.46 -5.98 13.75
CA GLN A 182 8.81 -5.50 13.53
C GLN A 182 9.15 -4.25 14.35
N LYS A 183 10.44 -4.07 14.61
CA LYS A 183 11.02 -2.74 14.86
C LYS A 183 11.08 -1.97 13.55
N LEU A 184 10.88 -0.66 13.61
CA LEU A 184 10.93 0.22 12.45
C LEU A 184 12.29 0.92 12.33
N PRO A 185 12.72 1.24 11.10
CA PRO A 185 13.97 1.97 10.87
C PRO A 185 13.82 3.49 11.06
N PHE A 186 12.66 3.97 11.50
CA PHE A 186 12.34 5.38 11.69
C PHE A 186 11.47 5.59 12.93
N ASP A 187 11.49 6.83 13.43
CA ASP A 187 10.67 7.30 14.55
C ASP A 187 9.78 8.44 14.03
N ILE A 188 8.53 8.11 13.70
CA ILE A 188 7.50 9.04 13.21
C ILE A 188 6.40 9.09 14.27
N PRO A 189 5.82 10.26 14.60
CA PRO A 189 4.71 10.36 15.54
C PRO A 189 3.42 9.76 14.92
N ILE A 190 3.34 8.43 14.86
CA ILE A 190 2.24 7.68 14.23
C ILE A 190 0.91 8.02 14.89
N SER A 191 0.87 8.20 16.20
CA SER A 191 -0.35 8.56 16.94
C SER A 191 -0.98 9.87 16.43
N LYS A 192 -0.16 10.87 16.07
CA LYS A 192 -0.61 12.13 15.46
C LYS A 192 -1.14 11.91 14.05
N VAL A 193 -0.49 11.05 13.27
CA VAL A 193 -0.92 10.69 11.91
C VAL A 193 -2.28 9.97 11.95
N ILE A 194 -2.43 8.97 12.82
CA ILE A 194 -3.68 8.21 12.98
C ILE A 194 -4.81 9.12 13.48
N ARG A 195 -4.53 10.01 14.45
CA ARG A 195 -5.49 11.04 14.89
C ARG A 195 -5.96 11.89 13.71
N GLY A 196 -5.04 12.36 12.88
CA GLY A 196 -5.37 13.18 11.71
C GLY A 196 -6.23 12.43 10.68
N CYS A 197 -5.87 11.18 10.37
CA CYS A 197 -6.63 10.34 9.45
C CYS A 197 -8.05 10.06 9.96
N TYR A 198 -8.18 9.76 11.26
CA TYR A 198 -9.48 9.56 11.90
C TYR A 198 -10.35 10.82 11.74
N THR A 199 -9.79 12.02 12.00
CA THR A 199 -10.52 13.28 11.77
C THR A 199 -10.94 13.46 10.31
N VAL A 200 -10.07 13.15 9.34
CA VAL A 200 -10.44 13.25 7.91
C VAL A 200 -11.62 12.33 7.58
N ILE A 201 -11.57 11.07 8.02
CA ILE A 201 -12.66 10.10 7.81
C ILE A 201 -13.97 10.60 8.46
N GLN A 202 -13.90 11.22 9.64
CA GLN A 202 -15.06 11.77 10.34
C GLN A 202 -15.62 13.07 9.73
N GLU A 203 -14.80 13.90 9.07
CA GLU A 203 -15.23 15.20 8.54
C GLU A 203 -15.57 15.20 7.03
N CYS A 204 -15.11 14.19 6.29
CA CYS A 204 -15.53 13.98 4.89
C CYS A 204 -17.02 13.58 4.80
N ASP A 205 -17.65 13.91 3.68
CA ASP A 205 -19.07 13.63 3.41
C ASP A 205 -19.30 12.20 2.89
N GLY A 206 -18.24 11.54 2.42
CA GLY A 206 -18.23 10.14 1.99
C GLY A 206 -16.82 9.62 1.77
N SER A 207 -16.70 8.38 1.29
CA SER A 207 -15.40 7.74 1.08
C SER A 207 -15.32 6.90 -0.19
N PHE A 208 -14.13 6.92 -0.80
CA PHE A 208 -13.68 5.89 -1.72
C PHE A 208 -12.77 4.92 -0.99
N VAL A 209 -12.95 3.62 -1.21
CA VAL A 209 -12.09 2.57 -0.67
C VAL A 209 -11.34 1.92 -1.83
N ALA A 210 -10.01 1.94 -1.78
CA ALA A 210 -9.14 1.46 -2.85
C ALA A 210 -8.98 -0.07 -2.89
N SER A 211 -9.43 -0.78 -1.85
CA SER A 211 -9.44 -2.25 -1.79
C SER A 211 -10.57 -2.84 -2.64
N ALA A 212 -10.53 -4.15 -2.88
CA ALA A 212 -11.39 -4.87 -3.81
C ALA A 212 -12.20 -5.99 -3.14
N HIS A 213 -13.48 -6.09 -3.51
CA HIS A 213 -14.37 -7.19 -3.09
C HIS A 213 -13.84 -8.58 -3.46
N ALA A 214 -13.00 -8.67 -4.50
CA ALA A 214 -12.40 -9.90 -4.96
C ALA A 214 -11.64 -10.66 -3.87
N PHE A 215 -11.06 -9.94 -2.90
CA PHE A 215 -10.35 -10.56 -1.80
C PHE A 215 -10.76 -10.05 -0.41
N GLU A 216 -11.18 -8.81 -0.16
CA GLU A 216 -11.56 -8.35 1.20
C GLU A 216 -13.07 -8.19 1.44
N ASN A 217 -13.91 -9.04 0.83
CA ASN A 217 -15.37 -8.84 0.83
C ASN A 217 -16.00 -8.65 2.22
N GLU A 218 -15.60 -9.44 3.21
CA GLU A 218 -16.16 -9.38 4.57
C GLU A 218 -15.79 -8.08 5.29
N ALA A 219 -14.52 -7.67 5.20
CA ALA A 219 -14.05 -6.41 5.77
C ALA A 219 -14.72 -5.21 5.07
N LEU A 220 -14.84 -5.25 3.75
CA LEU A 220 -15.50 -4.20 2.97
C LEU A 220 -16.99 -4.06 3.31
N ALA A 221 -17.69 -5.17 3.55
CA ALA A 221 -19.09 -5.14 4.01
C ALA A 221 -19.21 -4.48 5.40
N THR A 222 -18.29 -4.77 6.31
CA THR A 222 -18.23 -4.11 7.62
C THR A 222 -17.87 -2.63 7.49
N THR A 223 -16.93 -2.27 6.61
CA THR A 223 -16.61 -0.86 6.30
C THR A 223 -17.84 -0.13 5.79
N LYS A 224 -18.58 -0.69 4.83
CA LYS A 224 -19.85 -0.10 4.36
C LYS A 224 -20.88 0.07 5.48
N SER A 225 -20.97 -0.90 6.39
CA SER A 225 -21.88 -0.82 7.55
C SER A 225 -21.47 0.31 8.51
N TRP A 226 -20.17 0.46 8.77
CA TRP A 226 -19.65 1.57 9.57
C TRP A 226 -19.99 2.94 8.97
N PHE A 227 -19.76 3.13 7.66
CA PHE A 227 -20.09 4.39 7.01
C PHE A 227 -21.60 4.66 6.92
N LEU A 228 -22.41 3.62 6.83
CA LEU A 228 -23.86 3.74 6.94
C LEU A 228 -24.29 4.27 8.32
N GLU A 229 -23.66 3.82 9.41
CA GLU A 229 -23.89 4.37 10.77
C GLU A 229 -23.50 5.86 10.86
N LEU A 230 -22.44 6.25 10.14
CA LEU A 230 -22.03 7.65 10.00
C LEU A 230 -22.95 8.46 9.06
N LYS A 231 -23.91 7.82 8.38
CA LYS A 231 -24.78 8.41 7.35
C LYS A 231 -23.99 9.01 6.18
N LYS A 232 -22.97 8.28 5.73
CA LYS A 232 -22.07 8.68 4.65
C LYS A 232 -22.07 7.66 3.53
N ASP A 233 -21.90 8.13 2.31
CA ASP A 233 -21.75 7.25 1.16
C ASP A 233 -20.35 6.63 1.14
N THR A 234 -20.26 5.38 0.69
CA THR A 234 -18.98 4.67 0.56
C THR A 234 -18.96 3.82 -0.68
N TYR A 235 -17.96 4.09 -1.52
CA TYR A 235 -17.79 3.47 -2.82
C TYR A 235 -16.52 2.63 -2.83
N VAL A 236 -16.65 1.34 -3.12
CA VAL A 236 -15.50 0.43 -3.22
C VAL A 236 -15.07 0.36 -4.67
N ILE A 237 -13.93 0.99 -4.96
CA ILE A 237 -13.45 1.20 -6.34
C ILE A 237 -12.12 0.50 -6.60
N GLY A 238 -11.72 -0.48 -5.80
CA GLY A 238 -10.55 -1.31 -6.10
C GLY A 238 -10.87 -2.48 -7.04
N PRO A 239 -9.85 -3.08 -7.68
CA PRO A 239 -8.45 -2.67 -7.67
C PRO A 239 -8.19 -1.50 -8.63
N LEU A 240 -7.40 -0.51 -8.22
CA LEU A 240 -7.03 0.62 -9.09
C LEU A 240 -5.71 0.32 -9.80
N LEU A 241 -5.79 -0.42 -10.91
CA LEU A 241 -4.66 -0.88 -11.70
C LEU A 241 -4.77 -0.44 -13.16
N PRO A 242 -3.65 -0.41 -13.90
CA PRO A 242 -3.62 -0.24 -15.35
C PRO A 242 -4.65 -1.07 -16.12
N LEU A 243 -5.15 -0.54 -17.23
CA LEU A 243 -6.01 -1.30 -18.13
C LEU A 243 -5.26 -2.52 -18.68
N GLY A 244 -5.90 -3.68 -18.60
CA GLY A 244 -5.29 -4.94 -19.05
C GLY A 244 -4.17 -5.46 -18.14
N TYR A 245 -3.97 -4.91 -16.95
CA TYR A 245 -3.03 -5.45 -15.97
C TYR A 245 -3.24 -6.96 -15.76
N GLY A 246 -2.14 -7.73 -15.68
CA GLY A 246 -2.21 -9.19 -15.56
C GLY A 246 -2.45 -9.93 -16.87
N THR A 247 -2.88 -9.23 -17.92
CA THR A 247 -3.25 -9.83 -19.23
C THR A 247 -2.40 -9.28 -20.39
N VAL A 248 -1.92 -8.05 -20.27
CA VAL A 248 -1.09 -7.37 -21.27
C VAL A 248 0.33 -7.19 -20.74
N ALA A 249 1.31 -7.41 -21.61
CA ALA A 249 2.71 -7.16 -21.30
C ALA A 249 2.91 -5.69 -20.90
N GLN A 250 3.53 -5.48 -19.75
CA GLN A 250 3.82 -4.15 -19.24
C GLN A 250 5.14 -3.62 -19.82
N SER A 251 5.29 -2.31 -19.88
CA SER A 251 6.55 -1.70 -20.36
C SER A 251 7.64 -1.85 -19.30
N SER A 252 8.86 -2.23 -19.73
CA SER A 252 10.05 -2.21 -18.88
C SER A 252 10.48 -0.79 -18.49
N ARG A 253 9.89 0.25 -19.10
CA ARG A 253 10.22 1.67 -18.89
C ARG A 253 11.72 1.97 -19.01
N GLY A 254 12.40 1.25 -19.91
CA GLY A 254 13.83 1.39 -20.15
C GLY A 254 14.72 0.58 -19.19
N ALA A 255 14.15 -0.28 -18.34
CA ALA A 255 14.90 -1.17 -17.45
C ALA A 255 15.49 -2.39 -18.19
N GLY A 256 16.35 -2.14 -19.19
CA GLY A 256 16.85 -3.16 -20.12
C GLY A 256 17.65 -4.28 -19.44
N GLU A 257 18.40 -4.01 -18.38
CA GLU A 257 19.13 -5.04 -17.64
C GLU A 257 18.18 -6.02 -16.91
N ILE A 258 17.08 -5.48 -16.37
CA ILE A 258 16.05 -6.25 -15.67
C ILE A 258 15.32 -7.16 -16.66
N GLU A 259 14.92 -6.59 -17.80
CA GLU A 259 14.28 -7.32 -18.91
C GLU A 259 15.19 -8.44 -19.41
N ALA A 260 16.45 -8.15 -19.73
CA ALA A 260 17.41 -9.15 -20.18
C ALA A 260 17.65 -10.26 -19.15
N PHE A 261 17.72 -9.93 -17.85
CA PHE A 261 17.84 -10.94 -16.79
C PHE A 261 16.62 -11.86 -16.75
N LEU A 262 15.41 -11.28 -16.78
CA LEU A 262 14.16 -12.02 -16.71
C LEU A 262 13.94 -12.90 -17.95
N ASP A 263 14.24 -12.41 -19.14
CA ASP A 263 14.21 -13.18 -20.38
C ASP A 263 15.19 -14.35 -20.34
N ASN A 264 16.42 -14.11 -19.87
CA ASN A 264 17.41 -15.16 -19.71
C ASN A 264 16.95 -16.22 -18.68
N MET A 265 16.36 -15.80 -17.55
CA MET A 265 15.80 -16.73 -16.58
C MET A 265 14.61 -17.52 -17.15
N LEU A 266 13.76 -16.90 -17.96
CA LEU A 266 12.68 -17.58 -18.67
C LEU A 266 13.22 -18.68 -19.59
N LEU A 267 14.27 -18.39 -20.36
CA LEU A 267 14.91 -19.35 -21.27
C LEU A 267 15.60 -20.50 -20.52
N GLN A 268 16.29 -20.21 -19.43
CA GLN A 268 17.09 -21.20 -18.70
C GLN A 268 16.29 -22.03 -17.69
N ARG A 269 15.29 -21.44 -17.05
CA ARG A 269 14.58 -22.01 -15.88
C ARG A 269 13.08 -22.17 -16.11
N GLY A 270 12.54 -21.62 -17.20
CA GLY A 270 11.13 -21.70 -17.53
C GLY A 270 10.27 -20.65 -16.83
N ARG A 271 8.96 -20.81 -16.97
CA ARG A 271 7.96 -19.90 -16.40
C ARG A 271 7.93 -20.01 -14.88
N ARG A 272 7.56 -18.92 -14.20
CA ARG A 272 7.30 -18.88 -12.74
C ARG A 272 8.49 -19.36 -11.87
N ALA A 273 9.71 -19.16 -12.35
CA ALA A 273 10.94 -19.57 -11.70
C ALA A 273 11.62 -18.48 -10.86
N VAL A 274 11.29 -17.20 -11.09
CA VAL A 274 11.93 -16.03 -10.47
C VAL A 274 11.13 -15.54 -9.26
N LEU A 275 11.83 -15.27 -8.16
CA LEU A 275 11.33 -14.55 -7.00
C LEU A 275 11.62 -13.05 -7.15
N PHE A 276 10.59 -12.21 -7.11
CA PHE A 276 10.78 -10.76 -6.93
C PHE A 276 10.83 -10.44 -5.43
N ILE A 277 11.72 -9.54 -5.02
CA ILE A 277 11.87 -9.11 -3.62
C ILE A 277 11.79 -7.58 -3.57
N SER A 278 10.84 -7.04 -2.83
CA SER A 278 10.70 -5.59 -2.60
C SER A 278 9.95 -5.29 -1.30
N PHE A 279 10.52 -4.44 -0.47
CA PHE A 279 9.91 -3.95 0.78
C PHE A 279 9.21 -2.60 0.62
N GLY A 280 8.92 -2.21 -0.62
CA GLY A 280 8.31 -0.93 -0.95
C GLY A 280 9.32 0.23 -0.87
N THR A 281 8.80 1.44 -0.74
CA THR A 281 9.59 2.68 -0.82
C THR A 281 9.89 3.31 0.54
N LEU A 282 9.37 2.74 1.64
CA LEU A 282 9.54 3.29 2.99
C LEU A 282 10.16 2.28 3.94
N PHE A 283 9.58 1.09 4.09
CA PHE A 283 10.01 0.12 5.10
C PHE A 283 11.32 -0.58 4.73
N TRP A 284 12.08 -0.99 5.75
CA TRP A 284 13.30 -1.78 5.60
C TRP A 284 13.58 -2.62 6.85
N PRO A 285 14.10 -3.86 6.72
CA PRO A 285 14.54 -4.66 7.86
C PRO A 285 15.58 -3.97 8.74
N THR A 286 15.31 -3.90 10.06
CA THR A 286 16.24 -3.31 11.03
C THR A 286 17.38 -4.25 11.43
N THR A 287 17.28 -5.53 11.07
CA THR A 287 18.31 -6.56 11.29
C THR A 287 18.88 -6.99 9.94
N PRO A 288 19.95 -6.35 9.44
CA PRO A 288 20.49 -6.59 8.11
C PRO A 288 20.88 -8.04 7.86
N GLU A 289 21.32 -8.75 8.90
CA GLU A 289 21.75 -10.14 8.84
C GLU A 289 20.62 -11.08 8.40
N TYR A 290 19.34 -10.71 8.60
CA TYR A 290 18.21 -11.49 8.11
C TYR A 290 18.09 -11.37 6.58
N VAL A 291 18.34 -10.20 6.01
CA VAL A 291 18.36 -10.01 4.56
C VAL A 291 19.52 -10.78 3.95
N ASP A 292 20.71 -10.72 4.58
CA ASP A 292 21.87 -11.50 4.14
C ASP A 292 21.58 -13.00 4.13
N GLU A 293 20.99 -13.54 5.21
CA GLU A 293 20.59 -14.94 5.29
C GLU A 293 19.56 -15.30 4.22
N VAL A 294 18.62 -14.40 3.93
CA VAL A 294 17.60 -14.64 2.90
C VAL A 294 18.22 -14.81 1.52
N ILE A 295 19.15 -13.92 1.17
CA ILE A 295 19.89 -14.02 -0.08
C ILE A 295 20.78 -15.27 -0.12
N GLU A 296 21.42 -15.62 1.00
CA GLU A 296 22.25 -16.83 1.10
C GLU A 296 21.44 -18.10 0.84
N ALA A 297 20.27 -18.25 1.45
CA ALA A 297 19.39 -19.39 1.21
C ALA A 297 18.90 -19.47 -0.24
N LEU A 298 18.60 -18.32 -0.89
CA LEU A 298 18.22 -18.29 -2.30
C LEU A 298 19.36 -18.74 -3.22
N VAL A 299 20.58 -18.28 -2.96
CA VAL A 299 21.79 -18.70 -3.69
C VAL A 299 22.06 -20.19 -3.48
N GLU A 300 22.01 -20.68 -2.23
CA GLU A 300 22.19 -22.09 -1.88
C GLU A 300 21.19 -22.99 -2.62
N LYS A 301 19.91 -22.59 -2.63
CA LYS A 301 18.83 -23.32 -3.30
C LYS A 301 18.74 -23.05 -4.80
N SER A 302 19.68 -22.28 -5.36
CA SER A 302 19.72 -21.87 -6.77
C SER A 302 18.37 -21.32 -7.26
N PHE A 303 17.69 -20.52 -6.44
CA PHE A 303 16.41 -19.90 -6.75
C PHE A 303 16.66 -18.54 -7.41
N PRO A 304 16.30 -18.33 -8.69
CA PRO A 304 16.49 -17.05 -9.35
C PRO A 304 15.73 -15.90 -8.68
N PHE A 305 16.34 -14.72 -8.52
CA PHE A 305 15.65 -13.59 -7.92
C PHE A 305 16.04 -12.21 -8.47
N VAL A 306 15.11 -11.26 -8.34
CA VAL A 306 15.36 -9.83 -8.49
C VAL A 306 15.10 -9.16 -7.15
N PHE A 307 16.11 -8.52 -6.57
CA PHE A 307 16.01 -7.80 -5.30
C PHE A 307 16.04 -6.29 -5.53
N CYS A 308 14.90 -5.64 -5.29
CA CYS A 308 14.73 -4.20 -5.33
C CYS A 308 14.80 -3.59 -3.93
N PHE A 309 15.66 -2.57 -3.73
CA PHE A 309 15.81 -1.88 -2.45
C PHE A 309 15.55 -0.36 -2.58
N ALA A 310 14.29 0.02 -2.80
CA ALA A 310 13.93 1.42 -3.04
C ALA A 310 13.82 2.28 -1.77
N SER A 311 13.77 1.66 -0.58
CA SER A 311 13.67 2.39 0.69
C SER A 311 14.90 3.28 0.94
N PRO A 312 14.73 4.51 1.42
CA PRO A 312 15.86 5.36 1.83
C PRO A 312 16.61 4.81 3.04
N PHE A 313 16.01 3.87 3.79
CA PHE A 313 16.66 3.19 4.92
C PHE A 313 17.42 1.92 4.51
N ALA A 314 17.43 1.60 3.21
CA ALA A 314 18.03 0.38 2.72
C ALA A 314 19.54 0.30 2.98
N LYS A 315 19.99 -0.83 3.52
CA LYS A 315 21.40 -1.15 3.75
C LYS A 315 21.74 -2.44 3.04
N VAL A 316 22.43 -2.33 1.91
CA VAL A 316 22.89 -3.46 1.10
C VAL A 316 24.40 -3.35 0.96
N SER A 317 25.13 -4.29 1.56
CA SER A 317 26.60 -4.28 1.55
C SER A 317 27.17 -4.64 0.18
N ASP A 318 28.37 -4.13 -0.15
CA ASP A 318 29.07 -4.50 -1.38
C ASP A 318 29.41 -5.99 -1.41
N GLN A 319 29.68 -6.59 -0.25
CA GLN A 319 29.89 -8.03 -0.13
C GLN A 319 28.66 -8.82 -0.57
N LEU A 320 27.45 -8.39 -0.20
CA LEU A 320 26.22 -9.02 -0.65
C LEU A 320 26.03 -8.87 -2.16
N ARG A 321 26.29 -7.67 -2.71
CA ARG A 321 26.22 -7.42 -4.16
C ARG A 321 27.13 -8.34 -4.94
N GLU A 322 28.40 -8.45 -4.53
CA GLU A 322 29.37 -9.32 -5.19
C GLU A 322 29.02 -10.81 -5.04
N LYS A 323 28.49 -11.23 -3.89
CA LYS A 323 27.97 -12.59 -3.70
C LYS A 323 26.84 -12.90 -4.68
N VAL A 324 25.86 -12.00 -4.81
CA VAL A 324 24.74 -12.19 -5.73
C VAL A 324 25.21 -12.21 -7.18
N LYS A 325 26.06 -11.26 -7.57
CA LYS A 325 26.64 -11.21 -8.92
C LYS A 325 27.41 -12.49 -9.26
N SER A 326 28.22 -12.99 -8.33
CA SER A 326 29.00 -14.22 -8.52
C SER A 326 28.14 -15.48 -8.58
N SER A 327 26.94 -15.46 -7.98
CA SER A 327 26.03 -16.61 -8.00
C SER A 327 25.43 -16.88 -9.39
N GLY A 328 25.28 -15.84 -10.22
CA GLY A 328 24.55 -15.92 -11.50
C GLY A 328 23.03 -16.14 -11.37
N PHE A 329 22.50 -16.20 -10.15
CA PHE A 329 21.07 -16.46 -9.89
C PHE A 329 20.30 -15.22 -9.43
N GLY A 330 20.97 -14.10 -9.15
CA GLY A 330 20.27 -12.92 -8.65
C GLY A 330 20.72 -11.63 -9.32
N MET A 331 19.83 -10.65 -9.26
CA MET A 331 20.09 -9.28 -9.64
C MET A 331 19.65 -8.36 -8.51
N ILE A 332 20.50 -7.42 -8.11
CA ILE A 332 20.18 -6.41 -7.09
C ILE A 332 20.08 -5.04 -7.76
N THR A 333 18.98 -4.33 -7.57
CA THR A 333 18.73 -2.99 -8.12
C THR A 333 18.10 -2.08 -7.08
N GLN A 334 18.39 -0.78 -7.12
CA GLN A 334 17.76 0.18 -6.21
C GLN A 334 16.31 0.46 -6.60
N TRP A 335 16.02 0.49 -7.90
CA TRP A 335 14.69 0.73 -8.42
C TRP A 335 14.33 -0.30 -9.49
N ALA A 336 13.06 -0.67 -9.53
CA ALA A 336 12.55 -1.61 -10.51
C ALA A 336 11.13 -1.25 -10.95
N PRO A 337 10.77 -1.45 -12.23
CA PRO A 337 9.40 -1.35 -12.69
C PRO A 337 8.61 -2.56 -12.17
N GLN A 338 8.12 -2.49 -10.93
CA GLN A 338 7.44 -3.61 -10.23
C GLN A 338 6.33 -4.24 -11.07
N GLN A 339 5.49 -3.43 -11.71
CA GLN A 339 4.41 -3.89 -12.60
C GLN A 339 4.93 -4.75 -13.75
N PHE A 340 6.07 -4.38 -14.35
CA PHE A 340 6.73 -5.17 -15.38
C PHE A 340 7.24 -6.50 -14.86
N ILE A 341 7.97 -6.48 -13.74
CA ILE A 341 8.52 -7.71 -13.15
C ILE A 341 7.40 -8.68 -12.79
N LEU A 342 6.35 -8.21 -12.11
CA LEU A 342 5.24 -9.08 -11.68
C LEU A 342 4.47 -9.67 -12.86
N ASN A 343 4.35 -8.95 -13.98
CA ASN A 343 3.69 -9.45 -15.19
C ASN A 343 4.62 -10.26 -16.10
N HIS A 344 5.92 -10.32 -15.81
CA HIS A 344 6.87 -11.08 -16.63
C HIS A 344 6.67 -12.60 -16.45
N PRO A 345 6.59 -13.40 -17.53
CA PRO A 345 6.35 -14.85 -17.45
C PRO A 345 7.32 -15.66 -16.58
N ALA A 346 8.55 -15.17 -16.41
CA ALA A 346 9.55 -15.78 -15.55
C ALA A 346 9.22 -15.65 -14.05
N THR A 347 8.50 -14.61 -13.66
CA THR A 347 8.18 -14.31 -12.26
C THR A 347 7.13 -15.27 -11.73
N GLY A 348 7.39 -15.87 -10.56
CA GLY A 348 6.53 -16.87 -9.95
C GLY A 348 6.17 -16.63 -8.49
N TRP A 349 6.90 -15.74 -7.82
CA TRP A 349 6.70 -15.41 -6.40
C TRP A 349 7.08 -13.96 -6.13
N PHE A 350 6.45 -13.37 -5.11
CA PHE A 350 6.80 -12.04 -4.61
C PHE A 350 7.06 -12.05 -3.10
N LEU A 351 8.31 -11.87 -2.68
CA LEU A 351 8.64 -11.55 -1.30
C LEU A 351 8.42 -10.07 -1.06
N THR A 352 7.49 -9.74 -0.17
CA THR A 352 7.08 -8.35 0.04
C THR A 352 6.69 -8.01 1.46
N HIS A 353 6.83 -6.72 1.77
CA HIS A 353 6.29 -6.08 2.97
C HIS A 353 4.76 -6.15 3.10
N CYS A 354 4.01 -6.56 2.05
CA CYS A 354 2.55 -6.70 2.07
C CYS A 354 1.73 -5.40 2.10
N GLY A 355 2.33 -4.26 1.74
CA GLY A 355 1.55 -3.02 1.55
C GLY A 355 0.48 -3.19 0.47
N HIS A 356 -0.67 -2.52 0.64
CA HIS A 356 -1.86 -2.67 -0.20
C HIS A 356 -1.60 -2.68 -1.71
N ASN A 357 -0.82 -1.72 -2.21
CA ASN A 357 -0.54 -1.64 -3.65
C ASN A 357 0.27 -2.84 -4.15
N SER A 358 1.28 -3.27 -3.39
CA SER A 358 2.10 -4.44 -3.75
C SER A 358 1.28 -5.74 -3.78
N ILE A 359 0.36 -5.91 -2.83
CA ILE A 359 -0.53 -7.08 -2.83
C ILE A 359 -1.52 -7.04 -3.99
N THR A 360 -2.12 -5.87 -4.23
CA THR A 360 -3.07 -5.68 -5.33
C THR A 360 -2.42 -5.96 -6.68
N GLU A 361 -1.21 -5.44 -6.91
CA GLU A 361 -0.41 -5.71 -8.11
C GLU A 361 -0.02 -7.20 -8.21
N SER A 362 0.42 -7.84 -7.13
CA SER A 362 0.80 -9.26 -7.12
C SER A 362 -0.36 -10.16 -7.50
N LEU A 363 -1.50 -9.99 -6.83
CA LEU A 363 -2.68 -10.85 -7.03
C LEU A 363 -3.33 -10.59 -8.39
N ALA A 364 -3.33 -9.34 -8.88
CA ALA A 364 -3.77 -9.05 -10.24
C ALA A 364 -2.83 -9.59 -11.33
N ALA A 365 -1.56 -9.89 -10.99
CA ALA A 365 -0.66 -10.63 -11.86
C ALA A 365 -0.81 -12.16 -11.74
N GLY A 366 -1.47 -12.65 -10.68
CA GLY A 366 -1.59 -14.09 -10.36
C GLY A 366 -0.36 -14.63 -9.63
N ILE A 367 0.41 -13.77 -8.97
CA ILE A 367 1.65 -14.11 -8.29
C ILE A 367 1.40 -14.30 -6.79
N PRO A 368 1.64 -15.51 -6.23
CA PRO A 368 1.56 -15.73 -4.79
C PRO A 368 2.73 -15.07 -4.04
N ILE A 369 2.55 -14.93 -2.72
CA ILE A 369 3.35 -14.04 -1.89
C ILE A 369 4.18 -14.80 -0.85
N ILE A 370 5.36 -14.26 -0.54
CA ILE A 370 6.11 -14.56 0.68
C ILE A 370 6.08 -13.30 1.53
N ALA A 371 5.32 -13.33 2.62
CA ALA A 371 5.00 -12.16 3.43
C ALA A 371 6.08 -11.88 4.48
N TRP A 372 6.55 -10.63 4.51
CA TRP A 372 7.46 -10.09 5.53
C TRP A 372 6.95 -8.71 5.99
N PRO A 373 5.84 -8.66 6.76
CA PRO A 373 5.20 -7.40 7.14
C PRO A 373 6.01 -6.60 8.18
N PHE A 374 5.82 -5.27 8.18
CA PHE A 374 6.41 -4.34 9.16
C PHE A 374 5.36 -3.70 10.08
N GLU A 375 4.49 -2.85 9.52
CA GLU A 375 3.48 -2.09 10.27
C GLU A 375 2.39 -1.54 9.32
N ALA A 376 1.55 -0.62 9.80
CA ALA A 376 0.39 -0.07 9.12
C ALA A 376 -0.59 -1.18 8.67
N ASP A 377 -0.85 -1.29 7.38
CA ASP A 377 -1.79 -2.25 6.79
C ASP A 377 -1.19 -3.66 6.59
N GLN A 378 0.12 -3.77 6.70
CA GLN A 378 0.87 -4.96 6.29
C GLN A 378 0.63 -6.21 7.15
N PRO A 379 0.59 -6.15 8.49
CA PRO A 379 0.49 -7.35 9.31
C PRO A 379 -0.88 -8.01 9.21
N ALA A 380 -1.95 -7.21 9.18
CA ALA A 380 -3.30 -7.67 8.92
C ALA A 380 -3.40 -8.34 7.55
N ALA A 381 -2.82 -7.71 6.51
CA ALA A 381 -2.78 -8.28 5.18
C ALA A 381 -2.04 -9.62 5.13
N ALA A 382 -0.85 -9.70 5.73
CA ALA A 382 -0.06 -10.94 5.77
C ALA A 382 -0.83 -12.09 6.45
N ALA A 383 -1.50 -11.80 7.57
CA ALA A 383 -2.36 -12.77 8.25
C ALA A 383 -3.52 -13.20 7.37
N TYR A 384 -4.20 -12.26 6.71
CA TYR A 384 -5.33 -12.57 5.84
C TYR A 384 -4.95 -13.42 4.61
N LEU A 385 -3.86 -13.05 3.95
CA LEU A 385 -3.33 -13.74 2.77
C LEU A 385 -2.95 -15.19 3.08
N THR A 386 -2.43 -15.44 4.29
CA THR A 386 -1.98 -16.76 4.75
C THR A 386 -3.13 -17.60 5.28
N GLU A 387 -3.92 -17.06 6.22
CA GLU A 387 -4.89 -17.87 6.99
C GLU A 387 -6.25 -17.99 6.31
N ASN A 388 -6.65 -17.01 5.48
CA ASN A 388 -7.98 -16.98 4.87
C ASN A 388 -7.93 -17.23 3.36
N LEU A 389 -7.09 -16.49 2.64
CA LEU A 389 -7.04 -16.57 1.18
C LEU A 389 -6.14 -17.71 0.68
N ASN A 390 -5.21 -18.16 1.51
CA ASN A 390 -4.28 -19.23 1.17
C ASN A 390 -3.55 -18.92 -0.16
N VAL A 391 -2.95 -17.73 -0.24
CA VAL A 391 -2.15 -17.24 -1.38
C VAL A 391 -0.73 -16.81 -0.98
N ALA A 392 -0.37 -17.02 0.29
CA ALA A 392 0.92 -16.61 0.81
C ALA A 392 1.53 -17.63 1.79
N PHE A 393 2.85 -17.61 1.85
CA PHE A 393 3.60 -18.01 3.05
C PHE A 393 3.89 -16.75 3.86
N GLU A 394 3.92 -16.85 5.19
CA GLU A 394 4.42 -15.77 6.05
C GLU A 394 5.69 -16.20 6.78
N LEU A 395 6.71 -15.36 6.68
CA LEU A 395 7.96 -15.52 7.42
C LEU A 395 7.74 -15.04 8.85
N ILE A 396 7.81 -15.96 9.81
CA ILE A 396 7.63 -15.66 11.24
C ILE A 396 8.97 -15.41 11.90
N GLU A 397 10.03 -16.12 11.52
CA GLU A 397 11.34 -16.03 12.17
C GLU A 397 12.03 -14.67 11.91
N VAL A 398 11.56 -13.92 10.91
CA VAL A 398 12.03 -12.57 10.60
C VAL A 398 11.48 -11.49 11.52
N ARG A 399 10.51 -11.81 12.41
CA ARG A 399 9.90 -10.85 13.34
C ARG A 399 10.90 -10.37 14.39
N THR A 400 10.76 -9.13 14.83
CA THR A 400 11.70 -8.48 15.76
C THR A 400 11.00 -7.67 16.84
N GLY A 401 11.74 -7.35 17.90
CA GLY A 401 11.24 -6.55 19.03
C GLY A 401 10.36 -7.34 20.00
N GLU A 402 10.05 -6.72 21.14
CA GLU A 402 9.32 -7.40 22.22
C GLU A 402 7.94 -7.90 21.76
N ARG A 403 7.22 -7.11 20.95
CA ARG A 403 5.90 -7.46 20.42
C ARG A 403 5.97 -8.55 19.34
N GLY A 404 6.90 -8.41 18.39
CA GLY A 404 7.03 -9.34 17.26
C GLY A 404 7.49 -10.74 17.64
N LEU A 405 8.22 -10.90 18.76
CA LEU A 405 8.72 -12.20 19.24
C LEU A 405 7.70 -12.97 20.10
N LYS A 406 6.54 -12.39 20.41
CA LYS A 406 5.48 -13.08 21.17
C LYS A 406 4.79 -14.16 20.29
N PRO A 407 4.22 -15.21 20.90
CA PRO A 407 3.48 -16.24 20.18
C PRO A 407 2.25 -15.68 19.45
N LEU A 408 1.99 -16.15 18.25
CA LEU A 408 0.81 -15.75 17.48
C LEU A 408 -0.42 -16.52 17.95
N HIS A 409 -1.58 -15.87 18.07
CA HIS A 409 -2.82 -16.53 18.44
C HIS A 409 -3.25 -17.54 17.36
N ARG A 410 -3.20 -17.11 16.09
CA ARG A 410 -3.73 -17.85 14.94
C ARG A 410 -3.07 -19.21 14.66
N ASN A 411 -1.81 -19.39 15.03
CA ASN A 411 -1.08 -20.63 14.77
C ASN A 411 -0.09 -21.06 15.88
N GLY A 412 0.00 -20.33 17.00
CA GLY A 412 0.84 -20.64 18.15
C GLY A 412 2.35 -20.49 17.93
N ARG A 413 2.80 -20.12 16.72
CA ARG A 413 4.23 -19.97 16.41
C ARG A 413 4.79 -18.74 17.11
N ALA A 414 6.04 -18.81 17.55
CA ALA A 414 6.79 -17.69 18.12
C ALA A 414 8.17 -17.64 17.46
N ALA A 415 8.57 -16.47 17.00
CA ALA A 415 9.87 -16.25 16.39
C ALA A 415 10.98 -16.44 17.44
N LYS A 416 12.06 -17.12 17.07
CA LYS A 416 13.25 -17.24 17.90
C LYS A 416 14.11 -15.97 17.88
N GLY A 417 13.93 -15.13 16.87
CA GLY A 417 14.68 -13.89 16.71
C GLY A 417 16.16 -14.11 16.42
N THR A 418 16.51 -15.19 15.69
CA THR A 418 17.89 -15.50 15.33
C THR A 418 18.05 -15.65 13.81
N ARG A 419 19.25 -15.30 13.32
CA ARG A 419 19.61 -15.45 11.89
C ARG A 419 19.45 -16.91 11.43
N ASP A 420 19.92 -17.86 12.22
CA ASP A 420 19.83 -19.29 11.86
C ASP A 420 18.38 -19.76 11.68
N ALA A 421 17.47 -19.28 12.53
CA ALA A 421 16.05 -19.64 12.44
C ALA A 421 15.40 -19.07 11.17
N VAL A 422 15.73 -17.82 10.80
CA VAL A 422 15.33 -17.22 9.51
C VAL A 422 15.80 -18.08 8.34
N GLY A 423 17.05 -18.52 8.37
CA GLY A 423 17.62 -19.34 7.31
C GLY A 423 16.94 -20.71 7.20
N VAL A 424 16.62 -21.36 8.32
CA VAL A 424 15.87 -22.63 8.32
C VAL A 424 14.49 -22.42 7.71
N GLU A 425 13.71 -21.45 8.23
CA GLU A 425 12.37 -21.16 7.74
C GLU A 425 12.36 -20.86 6.23
N LEU A 426 13.29 -20.03 5.76
CA LEU A 426 13.31 -19.66 4.35
C LEU A 426 13.68 -20.83 3.44
N ARG A 427 14.61 -21.70 3.84
CA ARG A 427 14.94 -22.92 3.06
C ARG A 427 13.72 -23.83 2.92
N ASP A 428 12.93 -23.98 3.99
CA ASP A 428 11.67 -24.74 3.97
C ASP A 428 10.63 -24.09 3.07
N VAL A 429 10.47 -22.76 3.14
CA VAL A 429 9.55 -22.00 2.28
C VAL A 429 9.97 -22.11 0.80
N ILE A 430 11.26 -22.01 0.49
CA ILE A 430 11.78 -22.20 -0.88
C ILE A 430 11.43 -23.58 -1.43
N ASP A 431 11.61 -24.63 -0.62
CA ASP A 431 11.27 -25.99 -1.04
C ASP A 431 9.75 -26.13 -1.23
N ALA A 432 8.94 -25.55 -0.33
CA ALA A 432 7.48 -25.54 -0.43
C ALA A 432 6.96 -24.78 -1.66
N CYS A 433 7.62 -23.67 -2.05
CA CYS A 433 7.33 -22.92 -3.28
C CYS A 433 7.47 -23.77 -4.57
N ARG A 434 8.25 -24.86 -4.52
CA ARG A 434 8.46 -25.81 -5.62
C ARG A 434 7.61 -27.09 -5.48
N GLY A 435 6.90 -27.24 -4.37
CA GLY A 435 6.08 -28.41 -4.06
C GLY A 435 4.58 -28.17 -4.25
N GLU A 436 3.78 -29.12 -3.78
CA GLU A 436 2.32 -29.11 -3.88
C GLU A 436 1.70 -27.86 -3.25
N LYS A 437 2.23 -27.43 -2.10
CA LYS A 437 1.75 -26.21 -1.44
C LYS A 437 1.95 -24.98 -2.31
N GLY A 438 3.10 -24.86 -2.97
CA GLY A 438 3.36 -23.78 -3.91
C GLY A 438 2.38 -23.75 -5.08
N GLU A 439 2.04 -24.91 -5.64
CA GLU A 439 1.04 -24.99 -6.72
C GLU A 439 -0.38 -24.63 -6.26
N GLU A 440 -0.75 -25.01 -5.03
CA GLU A 440 -2.01 -24.60 -4.42
C GLU A 440 -2.10 -23.08 -4.28
N LEU A 441 -1.07 -22.43 -3.70
CA LEU A 441 -1.03 -20.97 -3.52
C LEU A 441 -1.11 -20.24 -4.87
N ARG A 442 -0.42 -20.73 -5.91
CA ARG A 442 -0.49 -20.17 -7.26
C ARG A 442 -1.89 -20.27 -7.86
N LYS A 443 -2.53 -21.43 -7.73
CA LYS A 443 -3.90 -21.61 -8.23
C LYS A 443 -4.85 -20.60 -7.58
N ASN A 444 -4.77 -20.46 -6.26
CA ASN A 444 -5.60 -19.51 -5.52
C ASN A 444 -5.32 -18.05 -5.93
N ALA A 445 -4.05 -17.69 -6.19
CA ALA A 445 -3.70 -16.37 -6.69
C ALA A 445 -4.26 -16.09 -8.09
N GLU A 446 -4.24 -17.07 -9.00
CA GLU A 446 -4.87 -16.96 -10.33
C GLU A 446 -6.40 -16.88 -10.25
N ASP A 447 -7.04 -17.54 -9.29
CA ASP A 447 -8.48 -17.41 -9.05
C ASP A 447 -8.85 -15.99 -8.56
N ILE A 448 -8.01 -15.38 -7.71
CA ILE A 448 -8.20 -13.99 -7.29
C ILE A 448 -7.95 -13.02 -8.45
N LYS A 449 -6.93 -13.28 -9.28
CA LYS A 449 -6.65 -12.50 -10.50
C LYS A 449 -7.89 -12.38 -11.39
N ALA A 450 -8.57 -13.50 -11.64
CA ALA A 450 -9.80 -13.52 -12.44
C ALA A 450 -10.87 -12.60 -11.85
N LYS A 451 -11.12 -12.69 -10.53
CA LYS A 451 -12.10 -11.84 -9.82
C LYS A 451 -11.73 -10.36 -9.85
N LEU A 452 -10.44 -10.04 -9.72
CA LEU A 452 -9.95 -8.66 -9.80
C LEU A 452 -10.18 -8.06 -11.19
N PHE A 453 -9.99 -8.86 -12.25
CA PHE A 453 -10.29 -8.46 -13.62
C PHE A 453 -11.80 -8.26 -13.86
N GLU A 454 -12.65 -9.15 -13.31
CA GLU A 454 -14.11 -9.08 -13.41
C GLU A 454 -14.68 -7.79 -12.77
N ALA A 455 -14.06 -7.29 -11.70
CA ALA A 455 -14.53 -6.12 -10.95
C ALA A 455 -14.69 -4.84 -11.80
N TRP A 456 -13.94 -4.73 -12.90
CA TRP A 456 -13.95 -3.58 -13.81
C TRP A 456 -14.57 -3.85 -15.19
N GLN A 457 -15.09 -5.05 -15.42
CA GLN A 457 -15.89 -5.33 -16.62
C GLN A 457 -17.18 -4.50 -16.63
N GLU A 458 -17.90 -4.51 -17.75
CA GLU A 458 -19.11 -3.69 -17.96
C GLU A 458 -20.13 -3.80 -16.81
N ASP A 459 -20.30 -5.00 -16.27
CA ASP A 459 -21.18 -5.31 -15.14
C ASP A 459 -20.46 -5.51 -13.79
N GLY A 460 -19.17 -5.20 -13.75
CA GLY A 460 -18.31 -5.39 -12.58
C GLY A 460 -18.68 -4.50 -11.40
N VAL A 461 -18.48 -5.01 -10.18
CA VAL A 461 -18.88 -4.33 -8.94
C VAL A 461 -18.23 -2.94 -8.80
N SER A 462 -16.92 -2.82 -9.07
CA SER A 462 -16.20 -1.55 -8.91
C SER A 462 -16.62 -0.52 -9.97
N ARG A 463 -16.95 -0.99 -11.18
CA ARG A 463 -17.52 -0.14 -12.22
C ARG A 463 -18.90 0.38 -11.80
N LYS A 464 -19.76 -0.48 -11.25
CA LYS A 464 -21.10 -0.09 -10.75
C LYS A 464 -21.00 0.90 -9.59
N GLU A 465 -20.09 0.69 -8.66
CA GLU A 465 -19.84 1.60 -7.54
C GLU A 465 -19.35 2.98 -8.04
N LEU A 466 -18.43 3.01 -9.00
CA LEU A 466 -18.00 4.26 -9.63
C LEU A 466 -19.15 4.95 -10.39
N GLN A 467 -19.97 4.20 -11.13
CA GLN A 467 -21.13 4.76 -11.84
C GLN A 467 -22.16 5.35 -10.86
N ALA A 468 -22.48 4.66 -9.77
CA ALA A 468 -23.36 5.15 -8.72
C ALA A 468 -22.84 6.47 -8.11
N PHE A 469 -21.53 6.58 -7.90
CA PHE A 469 -20.93 7.86 -7.50
C PHE A 469 -21.13 8.93 -8.58
N LEU A 470 -20.83 8.64 -9.85
CA LEU A 470 -20.91 9.61 -10.94
C LEU A 470 -22.35 10.10 -11.20
N GLU A 471 -23.37 9.25 -10.97
CA GLU A 471 -24.78 9.63 -11.09
C GLU A 471 -25.17 10.78 -10.15
N ASN A 472 -24.50 10.92 -9.00
CA ASN A 472 -24.72 12.04 -8.07
C ASN A 472 -24.15 13.37 -8.59
N PHE A 473 -23.27 13.35 -9.59
CA PHE A 473 -22.54 14.52 -10.10
C PHE A 473 -22.72 14.76 -11.61
N ASN A 474 -23.45 13.88 -12.30
CA ASN A 474 -23.87 14.10 -13.70
C ASN A 474 -25.00 15.14 -13.74
N GLN A 475 -24.62 16.42 -13.76
CA GLN A 475 -25.51 17.53 -14.15
C GLN A 475 -25.26 17.96 -15.58
#